data_AF-A0A7J9NNU6-F1
#
_entry.id   AF-A0A7J9NNU6-F1
#
_cell.length_a   1.000
_cell.length_b   1.000
_cell.length_c   1.000
_cell.angle_alpha   90.00
_cell.angle_beta   90.00
_cell.angle_gamma   90.00
#
_symmetry.space_group_name_H-M   'P 1'
#
loop_
_entity.id
_entity.type
_entity.pdbx_description
1 polymer ?
#
loop_
_entity_poly.entity_id
_entity_poly.type
_entity_poly.pdbx_seq_one_letter_code
_entity_poly.pdbx_strand_id
1 'polypeptide(L)'
;MGDGKCGKHEYSNINQQKVDLMIKELNEHGISVSGNNPWMIDPKQYGIKLQATWDQGSFKLYVIVTDKSFLVPCSKIWEKIDPLMKHIEGLSENEMK
;
A
#
# COMPACT_ATOMS: atom_id res chain seq x y z
N MET A 1 -12.64 2.61 -7.57
CA MET A 1 -11.71 1.47 -7.41
C MET A 1 -12.54 0.24 -7.06
N GLY A 2 -12.30 -0.91 -7.73
CA GLY A 2 -12.99 -2.17 -7.41
C GLY A 2 -12.31 -2.94 -6.26
N ASP A 3 -12.77 -4.15 -5.96
CA ASP A 3 -12.24 -4.96 -4.83
C ASP A 3 -10.95 -5.75 -5.14
N GLY A 4 -10.47 -5.73 -6.38
CA GLY A 4 -9.27 -6.47 -6.79
C GLY A 4 -9.41 -8.00 -6.65
N LYS A 5 -8.28 -8.71 -6.70
CA LYS A 5 -8.21 -10.18 -6.60
C LYS A 5 -8.18 -10.72 -5.17
N CYS A 6 -7.97 -9.84 -4.18
CA CYS A 6 -7.81 -10.22 -2.76
C CYS A 6 -8.63 -9.36 -1.80
N GLY A 7 -9.67 -8.68 -2.30
CA GLY A 7 -10.40 -7.70 -1.52
C GLY A 7 -9.65 -6.36 -1.43
N LYS A 8 -10.36 -5.38 -0.89
CA LYS A 8 -9.88 -4.03 -0.66
C LYS A 8 -9.56 -3.85 0.82
N HIS A 9 -8.34 -3.44 1.12
CA HIS A 9 -7.94 -3.02 2.47
C HIS A 9 -7.95 -1.49 2.55
N GLU A 10 -8.36 -0.98 3.69
CA GLU A 10 -8.50 0.45 3.98
C GLU A 10 -7.69 0.80 5.22
N TYR A 11 -6.96 1.90 5.13
CA TYR A 11 -6.15 2.46 6.21
C TYR A 11 -6.56 3.92 6.43
N SER A 12 -6.72 4.31 7.69
CA SER A 12 -7.15 5.64 8.12
C SER A 12 -5.98 6.46 8.64
N ASN A 13 -6.19 7.76 8.89
CA ASN A 13 -5.15 8.65 9.40
C ASN A 13 -3.90 8.71 8.51
N ILE A 14 -4.11 8.60 7.20
CA ILE A 14 -3.05 8.73 6.19
C ILE A 14 -3.12 10.15 5.64
N ASN A 15 -2.08 10.95 5.91
CA ASN A 15 -1.89 12.28 5.36
C ASN A 15 -0.83 12.26 4.24
N GLN A 16 -0.61 13.39 3.56
CA GLN A 16 0.36 13.48 2.46
C GLN A 16 1.77 13.05 2.90
N GLN A 17 2.23 13.46 4.08
CA GLN A 17 3.56 13.13 4.58
C GLN A 17 3.74 11.61 4.78
N LYS A 18 2.71 10.92 5.29
CA LYS A 18 2.70 9.46 5.43
C LYS A 18 2.68 8.75 4.08
N VAL A 19 1.98 9.31 3.09
CA VAL A 19 2.05 8.80 1.72
C VAL A 19 3.46 8.93 1.17
N ASP A 20 4.08 10.11 1.29
CA ASP A 20 5.42 10.36 0.78
C ASP A 20 6.45 9.44 1.45
N LEU A 21 6.33 9.23 2.77
CA LEU A 21 7.15 8.28 3.53
C LEU A 21 6.98 6.85 3.02
N MET A 22 5.74 6.37 2.87
CA MET A 22 5.45 5.04 2.34
C MET A 22 6.07 4.84 0.95
N ILE A 23 5.89 5.80 0.04
CA ILE A 23 6.41 5.70 -1.32
C ILE A 23 7.95 5.72 -1.32
N LYS A 24 8.56 6.54 -0.44
CA LYS A 24 10.00 6.57 -0.23
C LYS A 24 10.52 5.21 0.26
N GLU A 25 9.95 4.65 1.31
CA GLU A 25 10.35 3.34 1.85
C GLU A 25 10.23 2.22 0.81
N LEU A 26 9.13 2.19 0.04
CA LEU A 26 8.96 1.23 -1.03
C LEU A 26 10.11 1.33 -2.06
N ASN A 27 10.47 2.53 -2.48
CA ASN A 27 11.58 2.74 -3.41
C ASN A 27 12.94 2.36 -2.80
N GLU A 28 13.18 2.68 -1.53
CA GLU A 28 14.41 2.30 -0.79
C GLU A 28 14.57 0.78 -0.67
N HIS A 29 13.46 0.06 -0.54
CA HIS A 29 13.43 -1.41 -0.57
C HIS A 29 13.46 -2.00 -1.99
N GLY A 30 13.64 -1.18 -3.03
CA GLY A 30 13.72 -1.62 -4.42
C GLY A 30 12.39 -2.07 -5.03
N ILE A 31 11.27 -1.75 -4.39
CA ILE A 31 9.92 -2.01 -4.89
C ILE A 31 9.59 -0.94 -5.93
N SER A 32 9.11 -1.37 -7.10
CA SER A 32 8.77 -0.42 -8.16
C SER A 32 7.44 0.24 -7.85
N VAL A 33 7.44 1.56 -7.77
CA VAL A 33 6.21 2.36 -7.66
C VAL A 33 6.09 3.26 -8.89
N SER A 34 4.90 3.30 -9.50
CA SER A 34 4.61 4.11 -10.68
C SER A 34 3.22 4.73 -10.60
N GLY A 35 2.98 5.78 -11.40
CA GLY A 35 1.74 6.56 -11.34
C GLY A 35 1.78 7.64 -10.25
N ASN A 36 0.72 8.43 -10.20
CA ASN A 36 0.57 9.54 -9.26
C ASN A 36 -0.87 9.56 -8.75
N ASN A 37 -1.18 8.66 -7.81
CA ASN A 37 -2.50 8.44 -7.23
C ASN A 37 -3.65 8.24 -8.26
N PRO A 38 -3.98 7.01 -8.66
CA PRO A 38 -3.54 5.76 -8.05
C PRO A 38 -2.08 5.42 -8.36
N TRP A 39 -1.40 4.83 -7.37
CA TRP A 39 -0.06 4.25 -7.55
C TRP A 39 -0.17 2.77 -7.86
N MET A 40 0.61 2.33 -8.85
CA MET A 40 0.82 0.93 -9.17
C MET A 40 2.13 0.49 -8.52
N ILE A 41 2.04 -0.53 -7.66
CA ILE A 41 3.17 -1.04 -6.88
C ILE A 41 3.47 -2.47 -7.36
N ASP A 42 4.70 -2.70 -7.79
CA ASP A 42 5.20 -4.00 -8.25
C ASP A 42 6.43 -4.40 -7.41
N PRO A 43 6.22 -5.27 -6.41
CA PRO A 43 7.31 -5.84 -5.62
C PRO A 43 8.21 -6.80 -6.39
N LYS A 44 7.87 -7.15 -7.64
CA LYS A 44 8.54 -8.16 -8.49
C LYS A 44 8.62 -9.54 -7.83
N GLN A 45 7.69 -9.83 -6.93
CA GLN A 45 7.62 -11.11 -6.20
C GLN A 45 6.32 -11.82 -6.51
N TYR A 46 6.42 -13.08 -6.91
CA TYR A 46 5.29 -13.99 -7.10
C TYR A 46 4.16 -13.42 -7.98
N GLY A 47 4.49 -12.58 -8.97
CA GLY A 47 3.52 -11.95 -9.86
C GLY A 47 2.53 -11.01 -9.15
N ILE A 48 2.85 -10.56 -7.94
CA ILE A 48 1.99 -9.66 -7.16
C ILE A 48 2.07 -8.25 -7.76
N LYS A 49 0.90 -7.65 -8.02
CA LYS A 49 0.75 -6.24 -8.35
C LYS A 49 -0.31 -5.64 -7.44
N LEU A 50 -0.02 -4.47 -6.91
CA LEU A 50 -0.93 -3.74 -6.05
C LEU A 50 -1.30 -2.41 -6.70
N GLN A 51 -2.47 -1.90 -6.33
CA GLN A 51 -2.86 -0.54 -6.59
C GLN A 51 -3.20 0.13 -5.27
N ALA A 52 -2.59 1.29 -5.01
CA ALA A 52 -2.89 2.14 -3.87
C ALA A 52 -3.58 3.42 -4.34
N THR A 53 -4.59 3.89 -3.62
CA THR A 53 -5.29 5.14 -3.89
C THR A 53 -5.48 5.87 -2.58
N TRP A 54 -5.01 7.10 -2.51
CA TRP A 54 -5.18 7.95 -1.33
C TRP A 54 -6.28 8.98 -1.58
N ASP A 55 -7.23 9.07 -0.66
CA ASP A 55 -8.24 10.11 -0.65
C ASP A 55 -7.86 11.15 0.41
N GLN A 56 -7.39 12.31 -0.06
CA GLN A 56 -7.02 13.44 0.78
C GLN A 56 -8.22 13.98 1.58
N GLY A 57 -9.44 13.91 1.05
CA GLY A 57 -10.62 14.44 1.72
C GLY A 57 -11.02 13.64 2.95
N SER A 58 -10.78 12.33 2.92
CA SER A 58 -11.13 11.41 4.03
C SER A 58 -9.93 10.91 4.83
N PHE A 59 -8.70 11.29 4.47
CA PHE A 59 -7.45 10.80 5.07
C PHE A 59 -7.34 9.27 5.04
N LYS A 60 -7.84 8.66 3.97
CA LYS A 60 -7.89 7.20 3.80
C LYS A 60 -7.04 6.74 2.64
N LEU A 61 -6.26 5.69 2.87
CA LEU A 61 -5.55 4.95 1.83
C LEU A 61 -6.27 3.64 1.57
N TYR A 62 -6.56 3.37 0.31
CA TYR A 62 -7.15 2.12 -0.15
C TYR A 62 -6.09 1.34 -0.92
N VAL A 63 -5.94 0.05 -0.61
CA VAL A 63 -5.02 -0.86 -1.30
C VAL A 63 -5.78 -2.08 -1.79
N ILE A 64 -5.54 -2.46 -3.05
CA ILE A 64 -6.01 -3.73 -3.63
C ILE A 64 -4.87 -4.48 -4.27
N VAL A 65 -5.03 -5.80 -4.34
CA VAL A 65 -4.21 -6.67 -5.20
C VAL A 65 -4.83 -6.71 -6.59
N THR A 66 -4.17 -6.15 -7.59
CA THR A 66 -4.64 -6.19 -8.99
C THR A 66 -4.20 -7.46 -9.70
N ASP A 67 -3.03 -7.98 -9.34
CA ASP A 67 -2.53 -9.24 -9.87
C ASP A 67 -1.77 -10.05 -8.82
N LYS A 68 -1.74 -11.39 -8.98
CA LYS A 68 -0.95 -12.31 -8.17
C LYS A 68 -0.83 -13.66 -8.87
N SER A 69 0.22 -14.41 -8.56
CA SER A 69 0.27 -15.84 -8.90
C SER A 69 -0.85 -16.62 -8.21
N PHE A 70 -1.35 -17.67 -8.88
CA PHE A 70 -2.45 -18.50 -8.36
C PHE A 70 -2.09 -19.13 -7.00
N LEU A 71 -0.84 -19.57 -6.84
CA LEU A 71 -0.33 -20.25 -5.64
C LEU A 71 -0.18 -19.35 -4.41
N VAL A 72 -0.28 -18.03 -4.55
CA VAL A 72 -0.13 -17.09 -3.43
C VAL A 72 -1.49 -16.87 -2.77
N PRO A 73 -1.70 -17.27 -1.51
CA PRO A 73 -2.92 -16.98 -0.79
C PRO A 73 -3.04 -15.48 -0.50
N CYS A 74 -4.24 -14.92 -0.60
CA CYS A 74 -4.49 -13.52 -0.28
C CYS A 74 -4.12 -13.18 1.17
N SER A 75 -4.38 -14.09 2.12
CA SER A 75 -4.00 -13.92 3.52
C SER A 75 -2.49 -13.67 3.68
N LYS A 76 -1.65 -14.37 2.92
CA LYS A 76 -0.19 -14.20 2.98
C LYS A 76 0.31 -12.87 2.43
N ILE A 77 -0.45 -12.27 1.51
CA ILE A 77 -0.15 -10.92 1.01
C ILE A 77 -0.48 -9.91 2.11
N TRP A 78 -1.68 -9.99 2.69
CA TRP A 78 -2.12 -9.06 3.73
C TRP A 78 -1.36 -9.22 5.06
N GLU A 79 -0.97 -10.44 5.44
CA GLU A 79 -0.07 -10.68 6.59
C GLU A 79 1.26 -9.91 6.49
N LYS A 80 1.70 -9.56 5.27
CA LYS A 80 2.90 -8.74 5.05
C LYS A 80 2.60 -7.25 4.98
N ILE A 81 1.50 -6.86 4.34
CA ILE A 81 1.18 -5.44 4.10
C ILE A 81 0.58 -4.79 5.36
N ASP A 82 -0.38 -5.46 6.01
CA ASP A 82 -1.16 -4.87 7.10
C ASP A 82 -0.28 -4.40 8.27
N PRO A 83 0.75 -5.14 8.74
CA PRO A 83 1.60 -4.67 9.83
C PRO A 83 2.39 -3.40 9.48
N LEU A 84 2.87 -3.29 8.23
CA LEU A 84 3.61 -2.12 7.75
C LEU A 84 2.68 -0.90 7.68
N MET A 85 1.47 -1.10 7.15
CA MET A 85 0.50 -0.01 7.07
C MET A 85 0.02 0.43 8.44
N LYS A 86 -0.24 -0.50 9.37
CA LYS A 86 -0.60 -0.16 10.76
C LYS A 86 0.50 0.62 11.47
N HIS A 87 1.77 0.32 11.19
CA HIS A 87 2.88 1.12 11.69
C HIS A 87 2.76 2.57 11.19
N ILE A 88 2.57 2.77 9.89
CA ILE A 88 2.39 4.10 9.27
C ILE A 88 1.14 4.83 9.81
N GLU A 89 0.02 4.13 10.00
CA GLU A 89 -1.19 4.69 10.60
C GLU A 89 -0.92 5.24 12.01
N GLY A 90 -0.12 4.51 12.80
CA GLY A 90 0.25 4.84 14.17
C GLY A 90 1.34 5.91 14.32
N LEU A 91 2.12 6.20 13.26
CA LEU A 91 3.16 7.22 13.32
C LEU A 91 2.56 8.59 13.67
N SER A 92 3.16 9.24 14.66
CA SER A 92 2.94 10.66 14.95
C SER A 92 3.84 11.53 14.08
N GLU A 93 3.44 12.78 13.80
CA GLU A 93 4.20 13.68 12.92
C GLU A 93 5.65 13.91 13.38
N ASN A 94 5.91 13.75 14.68
CA ASN A 94 7.23 13.93 15.28
C ASN A 94 8.21 12.78 14.99
N GLU A 95 7.71 11.63 14.57
CA GLU A 95 8.50 10.41 14.30
C GLU A 95 8.90 10.28 12.83
N MET A 96 8.36 11.12 11.94
CA MET A 96 8.59 11.09 10.48
C MET A 96 9.80 11.93 10.02
N LYS A 97 10.83 12.06 10.88
CA LYS A 97 12.02 12.90 10.63
C LYS A 97 13.05 12.23 9.72
#